data_AF-A0A2W7QU77-F1
#
_entry.id   AF-A0A2W7QU77-F1
#
_cell.length_a   1.000
_cell.length_b   1.000
_cell.length_c   1.000
_cell.angle_alpha   90.00
_cell.angle_beta   90.00
_cell.angle_gamma   90.00
#
_symmetry.space_group_name_H-M   'P 1'
#
loop_
_entity.id
_entity.type
_entity.pdbx_description
1 polymer ?
#
loop_
_entity_poly.entity_id
_entity_poly.type
_entity_poly.pdbx_seq_one_letter_code
_entity_poly.pdbx_strand_id
1 'polypeptide(L)'
;MDEKYLYHELLGADHRIDPVEYRRKYKPATKNADGIPLHLEDEAERRGKILAKSYEAIYDHNKQMLKNLGKATSQMLRTDEGSVVAANHAAVMTVPPLANALDHGDNPLWAVTALHWVRSQEDTEWVFSHLCEAVHTYRSVAGIQAQLGTEATDSFDDMSMYLTEALYQFDHRHC
;
A
#
# COMPACT_ATOMS: atom_id res chain seq x y z
N MET A 1 1.88 -13.34 -10.57
CA MET A 1 2.59 -13.54 -9.30
C MET A 1 1.57 -14.07 -8.30
N ASP A 2 1.90 -15.06 -7.47
CA ASP A 2 0.99 -15.51 -6.40
C ASP A 2 0.91 -14.41 -5.34
N GLU A 3 -0.29 -14.06 -4.89
CA GLU A 3 -0.54 -13.03 -3.86
C GLU A 3 0.31 -13.31 -2.60
N LYS A 4 0.48 -14.58 -2.23
CA LYS A 4 1.32 -14.99 -1.09
C LYS A 4 2.79 -14.59 -1.28
N TYR A 5 3.30 -14.66 -2.50
CA TYR A 5 4.69 -14.32 -2.81
C TYR A 5 4.94 -12.80 -2.67
N LEU A 6 4.00 -11.98 -3.16
CA LEU A 6 4.05 -10.52 -3.05
C LEU A 6 4.04 -10.05 -1.59
N TYR A 7 3.20 -10.68 -0.76
CA TYR A 7 3.12 -10.40 0.67
C TYR A 7 4.38 -10.83 1.43
N HIS A 8 4.97 -11.96 1.08
CA HIS A 8 6.24 -12.39 1.66
C HIS A 8 7.40 -11.43 1.35
N GLU A 9 7.48 -10.88 0.14
CA GLU A 9 8.50 -9.88 -0.21
C GLU A 9 8.33 -8.57 0.57
N LEU A 10 7.10 -8.07 0.70
CA LEU A 10 6.80 -6.88 1.50
C LEU A 10 7.12 -7.08 3.00
N LEU A 11 6.88 -8.27 3.53
CA LEU A 11 7.21 -8.63 4.92
C LEU A 11 8.72 -8.77 5.18
N GLY A 12 9.53 -8.97 4.13
CA GLY A 12 10.98 -9.12 4.19
C GLY A 12 11.79 -7.83 4.00
N ALA A 13 11.15 -6.70 3.68
CA ALA A 13 11.82 -5.40 3.53
C ALA A 13 12.19 -4.78 4.89
N ASP A 14 13.38 -4.18 4.98
CA ASP A 14 14.04 -3.67 6.20
C ASP A 14 13.40 -2.41 6.83
N HIS A 15 12.21 -2.01 6.35
CA HIS A 15 11.51 -0.78 6.74
C HIS A 15 10.31 -1.05 7.65
N ARG A 16 10.50 -1.87 8.68
CA ARG A 16 9.46 -2.07 9.69
C ARG A 16 9.49 -0.90 10.67
N ILE A 17 8.31 -0.31 10.94
CA ILE A 17 8.09 0.38 12.21
C ILE A 17 8.52 -0.61 13.29
N ASP A 18 9.35 -0.20 14.27
CA ASP A 18 9.80 -1.12 15.33
C ASP A 18 8.58 -1.84 15.90
N PRO A 19 8.43 -3.15 15.63
CA PRO A 19 7.22 -3.87 16.02
C PRO A 19 7.09 -3.94 17.54
N VAL A 20 8.17 -3.71 18.28
CA VAL A 20 8.19 -3.57 19.74
C VAL A 20 7.68 -2.20 20.16
N GLU A 21 8.08 -1.12 19.49
CA GLU A 21 7.57 0.23 19.78
C GLU A 21 6.08 0.36 19.42
N TYR A 22 5.68 -0.11 18.25
CA TYR A 22 4.28 -0.17 17.83
C TYR A 22 3.46 -1.01 18.83
N ARG A 23 3.90 -2.24 19.14
CA ARG A 23 3.22 -3.07 20.14
C ARG A 23 3.24 -2.46 21.53
N ARG A 24 4.30 -1.76 21.96
CA ARG A 24 4.37 -1.16 23.29
C ARG A 24 3.43 0.03 23.41
N LYS A 25 3.30 0.82 22.34
CA LYS A 25 2.41 1.99 22.28
C LYS A 25 0.93 1.59 22.12
N TYR A 26 0.66 0.42 21.53
CA TYR A 26 -0.69 -0.02 21.15
C TYR A 26 -1.13 -1.41 21.68
N LYS A 27 -0.47 -1.94 22.74
CA LYS A 27 -0.72 -3.25 23.38
C LYS A 27 -2.07 -3.37 24.12
N PRO A 28 -2.48 -4.61 24.44
CA PRO A 28 -3.50 -5.34 23.69
C PRO A 28 -4.86 -4.67 23.88
N ALA A 29 -5.22 -3.78 22.96
CA ALA A 29 -6.62 -3.42 22.83
C ALA A 29 -7.39 -4.67 22.43
N THR A 30 -8.57 -4.91 23.02
CA THR A 30 -9.55 -5.83 22.45
C THR A 30 -9.69 -5.47 20.97
N LYS A 31 -9.52 -6.47 20.11
CA LYS A 31 -9.65 -6.33 18.65
C LYS A 31 -11.04 -6.79 18.22
N ASN A 32 -11.53 -6.27 17.11
CA ASN A 32 -12.70 -6.83 16.43
C ASN A 32 -12.31 -8.14 15.68
N ALA A 33 -13.27 -8.74 14.96
CA ALA A 33 -13.05 -9.98 14.21
C ALA A 33 -11.96 -9.87 13.14
N ASP A 34 -11.73 -8.66 12.63
CA ASP A 34 -10.75 -8.36 11.58
C ASP A 34 -9.34 -8.10 12.13
N GLY A 35 -9.19 -7.99 13.46
CA GLY A 35 -7.90 -7.68 14.09
C GLY A 35 -7.63 -6.20 14.33
N ILE A 36 -8.60 -5.34 14.08
CA ILE A 36 -8.50 -3.90 14.31
C ILE A 36 -8.78 -3.61 15.79
N PRO A 37 -7.96 -2.82 16.48
CA PRO A 37 -8.25 -2.37 17.84
C PRO A 37 -9.63 -1.69 17.94
N LEU A 38 -10.50 -2.12 18.87
CA LEU A 38 -11.88 -1.60 18.98
C LEU A 38 -11.95 -0.07 19.12
N HIS A 39 -10.99 0.53 19.84
CA HIS A 39 -10.92 1.99 20.02
C HIS A 39 -10.54 2.76 18.73
N LEU A 40 -10.12 2.05 17.68
CA LEU A 40 -9.79 2.60 16.37
C LEU A 40 -10.78 2.17 15.28
N GLU A 41 -11.76 1.32 15.57
CA GLU A 41 -12.63 0.70 14.57
C GLU A 41 -13.34 1.74 13.69
N ASP A 42 -14.02 2.71 14.30
CA ASP A 42 -14.71 3.80 13.58
C ASP A 42 -13.74 4.63 12.72
N GLU A 43 -12.53 4.89 13.23
CA GLU A 43 -11.55 5.70 12.52
C GLU A 43 -10.87 4.90 11.39
N ALA A 44 -10.67 3.60 11.59
CA ALA A 44 -10.18 2.67 10.59
C ALA A 44 -11.14 2.60 9.41
N GLU A 45 -12.43 2.44 9.69
CA GLU A 45 -13.47 2.43 8.66
C GLU A 45 -13.55 3.78 7.93
N ARG A 46 -13.64 4.88 8.69
CA ARG A 46 -13.78 6.22 8.11
C ARG A 46 -12.60 6.54 7.19
N ARG A 47 -11.37 6.29 7.64
CA ARG A 47 -10.15 6.56 6.85
C ARG A 47 -9.96 5.55 5.73
N GLY A 48 -10.25 4.28 5.97
CA GLY A 48 -10.20 3.23 4.96
C GLY A 48 -11.11 3.53 3.77
N LYS A 49 -12.35 3.98 4.03
CA LYS A 49 -13.28 4.47 3.00
C LYS A 49 -12.74 5.68 2.23
N ILE A 50 -12.10 6.62 2.92
CA ILE A 50 -11.48 7.79 2.27
C ILE A 50 -10.30 7.34 1.40
N LEU A 51 -9.47 6.41 1.89
CA LEU A 51 -8.32 5.86 1.19
C LEU A 51 -8.77 5.15 -0.09
N ALA A 52 -9.72 4.23 0.00
CA ALA A 52 -10.24 3.49 -1.15
C ALA A 52 -10.84 4.43 -2.21
N LYS A 53 -11.68 5.38 -1.81
CA LYS A 53 -12.25 6.39 -2.73
C LYS A 53 -11.20 7.28 -3.36
N SER A 54 -10.20 7.71 -2.59
CA SER A 54 -9.09 8.54 -3.09
C SER A 54 -8.25 7.77 -4.09
N TYR A 55 -7.96 6.50 -3.78
CA TYR A 55 -7.26 5.60 -4.69
C TYR A 55 -8.01 5.47 -6.01
N GLU A 56 -9.31 5.14 -5.98
CA GLU A 56 -10.13 5.01 -7.20
C GLU A 56 -10.10 6.29 -8.05
N ALA A 57 -10.35 7.44 -7.42
CA ALA A 57 -10.39 8.73 -8.12
C ALA A 57 -9.05 9.08 -8.78
N ILE A 58 -7.93 8.86 -8.07
CA ILE A 58 -6.59 9.13 -8.58
C ILE A 58 -6.21 8.10 -9.65
N TYR A 59 -6.52 6.83 -9.44
CA TYR A 59 -6.27 5.76 -10.39
C TYR A 59 -6.99 5.99 -11.72
N ASP A 60 -8.28 6.33 -11.69
CA ASP A 60 -9.06 6.62 -12.88
C ASP A 60 -8.56 7.88 -13.59
N HIS A 61 -8.18 8.92 -12.83
CA HIS A 61 -7.53 10.10 -13.39
C HIS A 61 -6.23 9.74 -14.13
N ASN A 62 -5.35 8.99 -13.49
CA ASN A 62 -4.07 8.55 -14.06
C ASN A 62 -4.26 7.65 -15.29
N LYS A 63 -5.23 6.74 -15.25
CA LYS A 63 -5.61 5.88 -16.37
C LYS A 63 -6.10 6.70 -17.56
N GLN A 64 -6.96 7.68 -17.33
CA GLN A 64 -7.45 8.57 -18.38
C GLN A 64 -6.33 9.47 -18.94
N MET A 65 -5.44 9.97 -18.08
CA MET A 65 -4.28 10.74 -18.51
C MET A 65 -3.35 9.91 -19.41
N LEU A 66 -3.00 8.68 -19.01
CA LEU A 66 -2.18 7.78 -19.83
C LEU A 66 -2.82 7.51 -21.19
N LYS A 67 -4.14 7.26 -21.21
CA LYS A 67 -4.91 7.09 -22.45
C LYS A 67 -4.85 8.33 -23.35
N ASN A 68 -5.02 9.52 -22.79
CA ASN A 68 -4.95 10.79 -23.53
C ASN A 68 -3.55 11.03 -24.12
N LEU A 69 -2.50 10.55 -23.45
CA LEU A 69 -1.12 10.62 -23.92
C LEU A 69 -0.73 9.48 -24.88
N GLY A 70 -1.67 8.58 -25.22
CA GLY A 70 -1.37 7.40 -26.05
C GLY A 70 -0.42 6.39 -25.38
N LYS A 71 -0.27 6.46 -24.05
CA LYS A 71 0.58 5.56 -23.28
C LYS A 71 -0.20 4.34 -22.80
N ALA A 72 0.49 3.21 -22.69
CA ALA A 72 -0.10 1.99 -22.14
C ALA A 72 -0.40 2.15 -20.64
N THR A 73 -1.60 1.74 -20.20
CA THR A 73 -1.94 1.67 -18.77
C THR A 73 -1.24 0.49 -18.08
N SER A 74 -1.03 -0.61 -18.80
CA SER A 74 -0.31 -1.78 -18.32
C SER A 74 0.63 -2.33 -19.38
N GLN A 75 1.78 -2.85 -18.96
CA GLN A 75 2.76 -3.50 -19.83
C GLN A 75 3.53 -4.59 -19.08
N MET A 76 3.99 -5.61 -19.80
CA MET A 76 4.90 -6.61 -19.23
C MET A 76 6.33 -6.05 -19.22
N LEU A 77 6.95 -5.99 -18.04
CA LEU A 77 8.33 -5.52 -17.86
C LEU A 77 9.21 -6.61 -17.28
N ARG A 78 10.48 -6.59 -17.65
CA ARG A 78 11.49 -7.39 -16.96
C ARG A 78 11.96 -6.66 -15.71
N THR A 79 12.03 -7.38 -14.60
CA THR A 79 12.66 -6.91 -13.38
C THR A 79 14.17 -7.00 -13.50
N ASP A 80 14.87 -6.34 -12.57
CA ASP A 80 16.33 -6.36 -12.50
C ASP A 80 16.89 -7.78 -12.24
N GLU A 81 16.08 -8.65 -11.62
CA GLU A 81 16.39 -10.07 -11.36
C GLU A 81 16.03 -11.00 -12.54
N GLY A 82 15.49 -10.45 -13.63
CA GLY A 82 15.17 -11.20 -14.85
C GLY A 82 13.77 -11.83 -14.88
N SER A 83 12.97 -11.66 -13.82
CA SER A 83 11.55 -12.04 -13.79
C SER A 83 10.70 -11.09 -14.65
N VAL A 84 9.47 -11.48 -14.96
CA VAL A 84 8.53 -10.63 -15.71
C VAL A 84 7.35 -10.23 -14.81
N VAL A 85 7.08 -8.93 -14.72
CA VAL A 85 5.97 -8.37 -13.96
C VAL A 85 4.99 -7.64 -14.89
N ALA A 86 3.70 -7.72 -14.60
CA ALA A 86 2.68 -6.93 -15.25
C ALA A 86 2.62 -5.55 -14.57
N ALA A 87 3.34 -4.57 -15.11
CA ALA A 87 3.40 -3.23 -14.55
C ALA A 87 2.11 -2.47 -14.89
N ASN A 88 1.31 -2.11 -13.88
CA ASN A 88 0.17 -1.21 -14.00
C ASN A 88 0.61 0.23 -13.71
N HIS A 89 0.95 0.98 -14.76
CA HIS A 89 1.46 2.35 -14.65
C HIS A 89 0.52 3.29 -13.91
N ALA A 90 -0.79 3.16 -14.11
CA ALA A 90 -1.75 3.98 -13.40
C ALA A 90 -1.72 3.71 -11.89
N ALA A 91 -1.56 2.45 -11.47
CA ALA A 91 -1.45 2.10 -10.05
C ALA A 91 -0.15 2.63 -9.45
N VAL A 92 0.98 2.47 -10.16
CA VAL A 92 2.28 3.02 -9.74
C VAL A 92 2.21 4.54 -9.57
N MET A 93 1.65 5.26 -10.55
CA MET A 93 1.50 6.72 -10.48
C MET A 93 0.52 7.19 -9.40
N THR A 94 -0.30 6.30 -8.85
CA THR A 94 -1.25 6.62 -7.77
C THR A 94 -0.58 6.59 -6.40
N VAL A 95 0.51 5.85 -6.23
CA VAL A 95 1.17 5.68 -4.92
C VAL A 95 1.66 7.02 -4.33
N PRO A 96 2.43 7.87 -5.06
CA PRO A 96 2.95 9.11 -4.46
C PRO A 96 1.89 10.09 -3.92
N PRO A 97 0.86 10.49 -4.70
CA PRO A 97 -0.16 11.40 -4.18
C PRO A 97 -0.99 10.77 -3.04
N LEU A 98 -1.18 9.44 -3.05
CA LEU A 98 -1.89 8.76 -1.98
C LEU A 98 -1.07 8.69 -0.69
N ALA A 99 0.23 8.38 -0.77
CA ALA A 99 1.14 8.40 0.37
C ALA A 99 1.18 9.78 1.03
N ASN A 100 1.33 10.84 0.23
CA ASN A 100 1.32 12.23 0.71
C ASN A 100 -0.02 12.63 1.36
N ALA A 101 -1.14 12.08 0.88
CA ALA A 101 -2.46 12.29 1.49
C ALA A 101 -2.64 11.52 2.81
N LEU A 102 -1.93 10.39 2.97
CA LEU A 102 -1.94 9.62 4.22
C LEU A 102 -1.03 10.24 5.29
N ASP A 103 0.02 10.95 4.88
CA ASP A 103 1.01 11.61 5.75
C ASP A 103 0.50 12.91 6.42
N HIS A 104 -0.77 12.96 6.82
CA HIS A 104 -1.39 14.12 7.47
C HIS A 104 -1.02 14.25 8.96
N GLY A 105 0.27 14.38 9.27
CA GLY A 105 0.79 14.90 10.55
C GLY A 105 1.24 13.85 11.57
N ASP A 106 2.36 13.18 11.30
CA ASP A 106 3.17 12.41 12.26
C ASP A 106 2.50 11.18 12.92
N ASN A 107 1.36 10.68 12.40
CA ASN A 107 0.74 9.49 12.96
C ASN A 107 0.61 8.31 11.97
N PRO A 108 1.71 7.57 11.75
CA PRO A 108 1.75 6.31 11.00
C PRO A 108 0.65 5.31 11.37
N LEU A 109 0.15 5.34 12.61
CA LEU A 109 -0.91 4.46 13.06
C LEU A 109 -2.17 4.58 12.21
N TRP A 110 -2.52 5.80 11.79
CA TRP A 110 -3.75 6.01 11.04
C TRP A 110 -3.67 5.47 9.61
N ALA A 111 -2.52 5.63 8.96
CA ALA A 111 -2.28 5.04 7.64
C ALA A 111 -2.32 3.51 7.71
N VAL A 112 -1.63 2.92 8.69
CA VAL A 112 -1.62 1.48 8.93
C VAL A 112 -3.02 0.93 9.22
N THR A 113 -3.77 1.59 10.11
CA THR A 113 -5.10 1.09 10.51
C THR A 113 -6.11 1.22 9.35
N ALA A 114 -6.02 2.29 8.56
CA ALA A 114 -6.84 2.45 7.35
C ALA A 114 -6.53 1.36 6.32
N LEU A 115 -5.25 1.08 6.06
CA LEU A 115 -4.83 0.02 5.14
C LEU A 115 -5.19 -1.38 5.65
N HIS A 116 -5.12 -1.61 6.95
CA HIS A 116 -5.58 -2.86 7.56
C HIS A 116 -7.09 -3.04 7.34
N TRP A 117 -7.90 -2.01 7.58
CA TRP A 117 -9.34 -2.06 7.27
C TRP A 117 -9.59 -2.32 5.79
N VAL A 118 -8.89 -1.60 4.89
CA VAL A 118 -9.03 -1.81 3.43
C VAL A 118 -8.68 -3.24 3.04
N ARG A 119 -7.66 -3.84 3.67
CA ARG A 119 -7.29 -5.25 3.48
C ARG A 119 -8.34 -6.23 4.03
N SER A 120 -9.05 -5.88 5.10
CA SER A 120 -10.01 -6.79 5.75
C SER A 120 -11.39 -6.82 5.09
N GLN A 121 -11.74 -5.81 4.29
CA GLN A 121 -13.03 -5.77 3.59
C GLN A 121 -12.94 -6.33 2.16
N GLU A 122 -13.87 -7.22 1.81
CA GLU A 122 -13.94 -7.88 0.49
C GLU A 122 -14.11 -6.87 -0.67
N ASP A 123 -14.85 -5.79 -0.46
CA ASP A 123 -15.12 -4.77 -1.48
C ASP A 123 -13.94 -3.83 -1.75
N THR A 124 -12.97 -3.75 -0.83
CA THR A 124 -11.80 -2.87 -0.96
C THR A 124 -10.44 -3.58 -0.92
N GLU A 125 -10.39 -4.89 -0.68
CA GLU A 125 -9.14 -5.68 -0.63
C GLU A 125 -8.29 -5.53 -1.89
N TRP A 126 -8.94 -5.36 -3.04
CA TRP A 126 -8.27 -5.15 -4.33
C TRP A 126 -7.43 -3.86 -4.37
N VAL A 127 -7.84 -2.81 -3.62
CA VAL A 127 -7.06 -1.56 -3.48
C VAL A 127 -5.74 -1.84 -2.78
N PHE A 128 -5.80 -2.60 -1.68
CA PHE A 128 -4.59 -3.01 -0.95
C PHE A 128 -3.65 -3.81 -1.86
N SER A 129 -4.19 -4.80 -2.56
CA SER A 129 -3.43 -5.66 -3.49
C SER A 129 -2.75 -4.83 -4.59
N HIS A 130 -3.48 -3.89 -5.21
CA HIS A 130 -2.91 -3.01 -6.23
C HIS A 130 -1.80 -2.10 -5.69
N LEU A 131 -1.91 -1.61 -4.45
CA LEU A 131 -0.86 -0.81 -3.81
C LEU A 131 0.40 -1.65 -3.56
N CYS A 132 0.23 -2.90 -3.10
CA CYS A 132 1.35 -3.84 -2.98
C CYS A 132 2.04 -4.10 -4.32
N GLU A 133 1.27 -4.38 -5.38
CA GLU A 133 1.81 -4.62 -6.73
C GLU A 133 2.53 -3.38 -7.29
N ALA A 134 1.97 -2.19 -7.04
CA ALA A 134 2.55 -0.93 -7.47
C ALA A 134 3.90 -0.65 -6.78
N VAL A 135 3.98 -0.88 -5.45
CA VAL A 135 5.22 -0.74 -4.68
C VAL A 135 6.27 -1.75 -5.14
N HIS A 136 5.90 -3.02 -5.32
CA HIS A 136 6.80 -4.04 -5.86
C HIS A 136 7.30 -3.66 -7.27
N THR A 137 6.38 -3.27 -8.17
CA THR A 137 6.75 -2.86 -9.54
C THR A 137 7.73 -1.70 -9.55
N TYR A 138 7.52 -0.69 -8.69
CA TYR A 138 8.45 0.43 -8.55
C TYR A 138 9.83 -0.05 -8.08
N ARG A 139 9.89 -0.91 -7.06
CA ARG A 139 11.16 -1.39 -6.50
C ARG A 139 11.93 -2.34 -7.40
N SER A 140 11.24 -3.16 -8.20
CA SER A 140 11.84 -4.23 -8.99
C SER A 140 12.15 -3.86 -10.43
N VAL A 141 11.74 -2.66 -10.90
CA VAL A 141 11.95 -2.22 -12.29
C VAL A 141 12.64 -0.85 -12.32
N ALA A 142 13.96 -0.84 -12.55
CA ALA A 142 14.76 0.39 -12.60
C ALA A 142 14.21 1.47 -13.58
N GLY A 143 13.63 1.02 -14.70
CA GLY A 143 13.02 1.93 -15.68
C GLY A 143 11.82 2.73 -15.14
N ILE A 144 11.10 2.19 -14.15
CA ILE A 144 9.97 2.88 -13.50
C ILE A 144 10.49 3.92 -12.50
N GLN A 145 11.52 3.57 -11.72
CA GLN A 145 12.17 4.49 -10.78
C GLN A 145 12.73 5.72 -11.51
N ALA A 146 13.44 5.48 -12.60
CA ALA A 146 14.01 6.55 -13.42
C ALA A 146 12.94 7.48 -14.04
N GLN A 147 11.73 6.97 -14.31
CA GLN A 147 10.64 7.76 -14.89
C GLN A 147 9.96 8.68 -13.87
N LEU A 148 9.84 8.25 -12.62
CA LEU A 148 9.14 9.00 -11.57
C LEU A 148 10.07 9.94 -10.79
N GLY A 149 11.40 9.73 -10.89
CA GLY A 149 12.39 10.54 -10.21
C GLY A 149 12.54 10.19 -8.72
N THR A 150 13.54 10.80 -8.09
CA THR A 150 13.92 10.53 -6.70
C THR A 150 12.92 11.08 -5.68
N GLU A 151 12.12 12.08 -6.04
CA GLU A 151 11.08 12.65 -5.16
C GLU A 151 9.94 11.66 -4.88
N ALA A 152 9.73 10.67 -5.76
CA ALA A 152 8.73 9.63 -5.54
C ALA A 152 9.21 8.56 -4.55
N THR A 153 10.53 8.40 -4.36
CA THR A 153 11.11 7.32 -3.55
C THR A 153 10.58 7.34 -2.12
N ASP A 154 10.59 8.50 -1.47
CA ASP A 154 10.12 8.64 -0.09
C ASP A 154 8.65 8.19 0.05
N SER A 155 7.79 8.58 -0.89
CA SER A 155 6.39 8.15 -0.90
C SER A 155 6.22 6.63 -1.07
N PHE A 156 7.06 5.98 -1.86
CA PHE A 156 7.05 4.52 -2.02
C PHE A 156 7.59 3.80 -0.79
N ASP A 157 8.56 4.39 -0.09
CA ASP A 157 9.10 3.87 1.15
C ASP A 157 8.09 3.96 2.29
N ASP A 158 7.41 5.10 2.42
CA ASP A 158 6.31 5.29 3.37
C ASP A 158 5.17 4.30 3.10
N MET A 159 4.71 4.21 1.85
CA MET A 159 3.66 3.27 1.47
C MET A 159 4.08 1.83 1.73
N SER A 160 5.33 1.45 1.43
CA SER A 160 5.85 0.12 1.74
C SER A 160 5.79 -0.15 3.25
N MET A 161 6.25 0.79 4.08
CA MET A 161 6.21 0.66 5.54
C MET A 161 4.77 0.47 6.04
N TYR A 162 3.83 1.28 5.56
CA TYR A 162 2.43 1.19 5.97
C TYR A 162 1.76 -0.12 5.54
N LEU A 163 1.97 -0.56 4.29
CA LEU A 163 1.43 -1.82 3.77
C LEU A 163 2.00 -3.02 4.54
N THR A 164 3.31 -3.03 4.80
CA THR A 164 3.97 -4.10 5.53
C THR A 164 3.41 -4.24 6.95
N GLU A 165 3.24 -3.12 7.67
CA GLU A 165 2.67 -3.16 9.02
C GLU A 165 1.19 -3.55 9.00
N ALA A 166 0.40 -3.01 8.07
CA ALA A 166 -1.01 -3.38 7.93
C ALA A 166 -1.19 -4.90 7.65
N LEU A 167 -0.38 -5.45 6.77
CA LEU A 167 -0.35 -6.89 6.46
C LEU A 167 0.08 -7.71 7.68
N TYR A 168 1.11 -7.27 8.40
CA TYR A 168 1.55 -7.93 9.63
C TYR A 168 0.42 -8.02 10.66
N GLN A 169 -0.30 -6.91 10.89
CA GLN A 169 -1.42 -6.86 11.83
C GLN A 169 -2.58 -7.76 11.37
N PHE A 170 -2.85 -7.83 10.08
CA PHE A 170 -3.87 -8.71 9.50
C PHE A 170 -3.54 -10.20 9.68
N ASP A 171 -2.29 -10.60 9.42
CA ASP A 171 -1.82 -11.98 9.60
C ASP A 171 -1.81 -12.41 11.08
N HIS A 172 -1.59 -11.45 11.99
CA HIS A 172 -1.53 -11.67 13.44
C HIS A 172 -2.79 -11.18 14.17
N ARG A 173 -3.93 -11.08 13.48
CA ARG A 173 -5.18 -10.58 14.05
C ARG A 173 -5.70 -11.36 15.26
N HIS A 174 -5.34 -12.64 15.35
CA HIS A 174 -5.71 -13.54 16.45
C HIS A 174 -4.64 -13.68 17.54
N CYS A 175 -3.53 -12.93 17.44
CA CYS A 175 -2.43 -12.91 18.41
C CYS A 175 -2.52 -11.73 19.38
#